data_AF-A0A3B8RUX3-F1
#
_entry.id   AF-A0A3B8RUX3-F1
#
_cell.length_a   1.000
_cell.length_b   1.000
_cell.length_c   1.000
_cell.angle_alpha   90.00
_cell.angle_beta   90.00
_cell.angle_gamma   90.00
#
_symmetry.space_group_name_H-M   'P 1'
#
loop_
_entity.id
_entity.type
_entity.pdbx_description
1 polymer ?
#
loop_
_entity_poly.entity_id
_entity_poly.type
_entity_poly.pdbx_seq_one_letter_code
_entity_poly.pdbx_strand_id
1 'polypeptide(L)'
;LAISLSLEVNQTVLLVDLDLRQPGVAGCIGVDDVEYGIVDYINGTQKLENILIHPGFERLVLLPGTPQGAFTSEILSSPEMKKVKDELVARYPGRLIIFDLPAVLSHDDALVFAPGCDATLMVIEEGGTKKKEIERAYQLLDGCNIIGSVLNKVKYL
;
A
#
# COMPACT_ATOMS: atom_id res chain seq x y z
N LEU A 1 -7.03 -3.95 -8.57
CA LEU A 1 -8.01 -3.54 -7.54
C LEU A 1 -8.28 -2.03 -7.58
N ALA A 2 -7.28 -1.19 -7.31
CA ALA A 2 -7.46 0.28 -7.23
C ALA A 2 -8.14 0.90 -8.47
N ILE A 3 -7.68 0.55 -9.68
CA ILE A 3 -8.29 0.99 -10.94
C ILE A 3 -9.77 0.56 -11.02
N SER A 4 -10.08 -0.71 -10.75
CA SER A 4 -11.46 -1.22 -10.80
C SER A 4 -12.38 -0.46 -9.84
N LEU A 5 -11.90 -0.13 -8.64
CA LEU A 5 -12.67 0.64 -7.66
C LEU A 5 -12.81 2.10 -8.07
N SER A 6 -11.82 2.70 -8.76
CA SER A 6 -11.94 4.08 -9.23
C SER A 6 -12.94 4.24 -10.38
N LEU A 7 -13.25 3.16 -11.10
CA LEU A 7 -14.29 3.16 -12.14
C LEU A 7 -15.71 3.29 -11.56
N GLU A 8 -15.92 2.99 -10.28
CA GLU A 8 -17.20 3.24 -9.63
C GLU A 8 -17.46 4.76 -9.48
N VAL A 9 -18.67 5.20 -9.86
CA VAL A 9 -19.00 6.63 -10.01
C VAL A 9 -18.83 7.41 -8.70
N ASN A 10 -19.11 6.78 -7.56
CA ASN A 10 -19.10 7.42 -6.24
C ASN A 10 -17.83 7.15 -5.44
N GLN A 11 -16.80 6.56 -6.07
CA GLN A 11 -15.58 6.16 -5.37
C GLN A 11 -14.36 6.92 -5.90
N THR A 12 -13.66 7.60 -4.99
CA THR A 12 -12.30 8.09 -5.25
C THR A 12 -11.31 7.20 -4.54
N VAL A 13 -10.17 6.96 -5.18
CA VAL A 13 -9.14 6.04 -4.69
C VAL A 13 -7.80 6.77 -4.61
N LEU A 14 -7.16 6.70 -3.45
CA LEU A 14 -5.74 6.98 -3.29
C LEU A 14 -5.02 5.63 -3.18
N LEU A 15 -4.14 5.34 -4.12
CA LEU A 15 -3.23 4.22 -4.03
C LEU A 15 -1.90 4.72 -3.47
N VAL A 16 -1.45 4.14 -2.38
CA VAL A 16 -0.20 4.51 -1.69
C VAL A 16 0.74 3.32 -1.77
N ASP A 17 1.91 3.52 -2.36
CA ASP A 17 2.95 2.48 -2.42
C ASP A 17 3.84 2.58 -1.18
N LEU A 18 3.67 1.63 -0.25
CA LEU A 18 4.46 1.50 0.97
C LEU A 18 5.42 0.31 0.91
N ASP A 19 5.58 -0.36 -0.23
CA ASP A 19 6.74 -1.23 -0.45
C ASP A 19 7.96 -0.35 -0.73
N LEU A 20 8.43 0.33 0.31
CA LEU A 20 9.57 1.22 0.26
C LEU A 20 10.87 0.46 -0.05
N ARG A 21 10.88 -0.88 -0.02
CA ARG A 21 12.07 -1.67 -0.35
C ARG A 21 12.19 -1.85 -1.86
N GLN A 22 11.08 -2.17 -2.52
CA GLN A 22 11.01 -2.35 -3.97
C GLN A 22 9.72 -1.74 -4.53
N PRO A 23 9.58 -0.40 -4.54
CA PRO A 23 8.37 0.25 -5.04
C PRO A 23 8.14 -0.14 -6.49
N GLY A 24 6.94 -0.64 -6.79
CA GLY A 24 6.61 -1.19 -8.10
C GLY A 24 5.27 -0.70 -8.65
N VAL A 25 4.44 -0.07 -7.82
CA VAL A 25 3.07 0.29 -8.19
C VAL A 25 3.04 1.28 -9.34
N ALA A 26 3.93 2.28 -9.33
CA ALA A 26 4.01 3.32 -10.36
C ALA A 26 4.21 2.70 -11.76
N GLY A 27 5.23 1.84 -11.90
CA GLY A 27 5.50 1.14 -13.16
C GLY A 27 4.36 0.22 -13.59
N CYS A 28 3.70 -0.46 -12.64
CA CYS A 28 2.53 -1.30 -12.93
C CYS A 28 1.34 -0.54 -13.53
N ILE A 29 1.23 0.78 -13.29
CA ILE A 29 0.13 1.61 -13.81
C ILE A 29 0.58 2.62 -14.87
N GLY A 30 1.79 2.45 -15.43
CA GLY A 30 2.30 3.26 -16.54
C GLY A 30 2.82 4.64 -16.13
N VAL A 31 3.31 4.78 -14.90
CA VAL A 31 4.02 5.97 -14.43
C VAL A 31 5.51 5.66 -14.40
N ASP A 32 6.26 6.24 -15.34
CA ASP A 32 7.68 5.95 -15.53
C ASP A 32 8.61 6.89 -14.73
N ASP A 33 8.19 8.11 -14.43
CA ASP A 33 9.00 9.16 -13.81
C ASP A 33 8.54 9.51 -12.38
N VAL A 34 8.97 8.71 -11.40
CA VAL A 34 8.77 9.01 -9.97
C VAL A 34 10.05 9.58 -9.38
N GLU A 35 10.11 10.89 -9.20
CA GLU A 35 11.27 11.56 -8.59
C GLU A 35 11.17 11.61 -7.06
N TYR A 36 9.97 11.83 -6.52
CA TYR A 36 9.70 12.01 -5.10
C TYR A 36 8.55 11.12 -4.64
N GLY A 37 8.58 10.73 -3.36
CA GLY A 37 7.56 9.87 -2.77
C GLY A 37 7.19 10.23 -1.35
N ILE A 38 6.46 9.33 -0.69
CA ILE A 38 5.94 9.55 0.67
C ILE A 38 7.03 9.88 1.69
N VAL A 39 8.24 9.34 1.53
CA VAL A 39 9.37 9.59 2.44
C VAL A 39 9.89 11.02 2.32
N ASP A 40 9.88 11.61 1.13
CA ASP A 40 10.23 13.02 0.93
C ASP A 40 9.26 13.96 1.64
N TYR A 41 7.97 13.60 1.65
CA TYR A 41 6.97 14.32 2.42
C TYR A 41 7.19 14.19 3.92
N ILE A 42 7.48 12.98 4.42
CA ILE A 42 7.77 12.71 5.83
C ILE A 42 8.98 13.54 6.31
N ASN A 43 10.02 13.64 5.48
CA ASN A 43 11.23 14.40 5.77
C ASN A 43 11.06 15.92 5.59
N GLY A 44 9.92 16.37 5.05
CA GLY A 44 9.65 17.77 4.76
C GLY A 44 10.47 18.34 3.59
N THR A 45 11.09 17.49 2.77
CA THR A 45 11.83 17.92 1.56
C THR A 45 10.88 18.25 0.42
N GLN A 46 9.67 17.66 0.43
CA GLN A 46 8.61 17.95 -0.53
C GLN A 46 7.28 18.20 0.17
N LYS A 47 6.38 18.91 -0.52
CA LYS A 47 4.97 19.01 -0.12
C LYS A 47 4.17 17.83 -0.67
N LEU A 48 3.14 17.40 0.07
CA LEU A 48 2.27 16.31 -0.38
C LEU A 48 1.66 16.56 -1.77
N GLU A 49 1.26 17.80 -2.06
CA GLU A 49 0.67 18.18 -3.36
C GLU A 49 1.63 17.98 -4.55
N ASN A 50 2.95 18.03 -4.32
CA ASN A 50 3.96 17.87 -5.37
C ASN A 50 4.25 16.41 -5.70
N ILE A 51 3.84 15.47 -4.84
CA ILE A 51 4.15 14.04 -4.98
C ILE A 51 2.90 13.20 -5.32
N LEU A 52 1.71 13.81 -5.35
CA LEU A 52 0.50 13.14 -5.80
C LEU A 52 0.49 13.08 -7.34
N ILE A 53 0.37 11.87 -7.88
CA ILE A 53 0.41 11.60 -9.32
C ILE A 53 -0.97 11.18 -9.80
N HIS A 54 -1.39 11.72 -10.95
CA HIS A 54 -2.60 11.29 -11.65
C HIS A 54 -2.21 10.35 -12.81
N PRO A 55 -2.36 9.01 -12.66
CA PRO A 55 -1.90 8.03 -13.64
C PRO A 55 -2.79 7.91 -14.90
N GLY A 56 -3.64 8.91 -15.18
CA GLY A 56 -4.56 8.89 -16.33
C GLY A 56 -5.86 8.11 -16.12
N PHE A 57 -6.09 7.54 -14.94
CA PHE A 57 -7.37 6.93 -14.56
C PHE A 57 -8.25 7.92 -13.79
N GLU A 58 -9.51 8.04 -14.19
CA GLU A 58 -10.46 8.91 -13.48
C GLU A 58 -10.62 8.46 -12.02
N ARG A 59 -10.69 9.44 -11.11
CA ARG A 59 -10.86 9.24 -9.66
C ARG A 59 -9.76 8.41 -8.97
N LEU A 60 -8.64 8.14 -9.65
CA LEU A 60 -7.46 7.50 -9.06
C LEU A 60 -6.33 8.51 -8.90
N VAL A 61 -5.71 8.49 -7.73
CA VAL A 61 -4.49 9.22 -7.42
C VAL A 61 -3.47 8.23 -6.88
N LEU A 62 -2.22 8.36 -7.30
CA LEU A 62 -1.09 7.61 -6.77
C LEU A 62 -0.29 8.52 -5.81
N LEU A 63 0.03 8.00 -4.63
CA LEU A 63 1.10 8.50 -3.78
C LEU A 63 2.23 7.47 -3.82
N PRO A 64 3.29 7.72 -4.59
CA PRO A 64 4.32 6.72 -4.80
C PRO A 64 5.24 6.60 -3.58
N GLY A 65 5.81 5.42 -3.42
CA GLY A 65 7.01 5.19 -2.63
C GLY A 65 8.24 5.46 -3.49
N THR A 66 9.34 5.82 -2.84
CA THR A 66 10.67 5.87 -3.45
C THR A 66 11.55 4.84 -2.77
N PRO A 67 12.45 4.13 -3.49
CA PRO A 67 13.25 3.06 -2.90
C PRO A 67 14.07 3.57 -1.72
N GLN A 68 13.91 2.90 -0.58
CA GLN A 68 14.64 3.12 0.65
C GLN A 68 15.57 1.93 0.88
N GLY A 69 16.85 2.19 1.11
CA GLY A 69 17.84 1.12 1.27
C GLY A 69 17.67 0.29 2.55
N ALA A 70 17.29 0.92 3.66
CA ALA A 70 17.13 0.29 4.97
C ALA A 70 16.09 1.04 5.81
N PHE A 71 15.74 0.48 6.97
CA PHE A 71 14.89 1.11 8.00
C PHE A 71 13.44 1.41 7.57
N THR A 72 12.92 0.67 6.59
CA THR A 72 11.56 0.88 6.09
C THR A 72 10.51 0.61 7.15
N SER A 73 10.65 -0.47 7.93
CA SER A 73 9.80 -0.80 9.09
C SER A 73 9.77 0.33 10.14
N GLU A 74 10.90 0.98 10.38
CA GLU A 74 11.06 2.09 11.32
C GLU A 74 10.39 3.35 10.79
N ILE A 75 10.52 3.62 9.49
CA ILE A 75 9.77 4.70 8.82
C ILE A 75 8.27 4.43 8.95
N LEU A 76 7.80 3.21 8.68
CA LEU A 76 6.38 2.85 8.73
C LEU A 76 5.79 2.87 10.15
N SER A 77 6.58 2.57 11.19
CA SER A 77 6.18 2.67 12.60
C SER A 77 6.31 4.08 13.18
N SER A 78 6.94 5.01 12.46
CA SER A 78 7.27 6.33 13.00
C SER A 78 6.02 7.14 13.37
N PRO A 79 6.12 8.03 14.39
CA PRO A 79 5.08 9.01 14.68
C PRO A 79 4.74 9.88 13.47
N GLU A 80 5.72 10.19 12.63
CA GLU A 80 5.57 10.96 11.40
C GLU A 80 4.70 10.23 10.39
N MET A 81 4.95 8.94 10.14
CA MET A 81 4.09 8.14 9.25
C MET A 81 2.67 8.05 9.78
N LYS A 82 2.49 7.92 11.11
CA LYS A 82 1.16 7.94 11.71
C LYS A 82 0.43 9.26 11.42
N LYS A 83 1.11 10.41 11.56
CA LYS A 83 0.55 11.73 11.20
C LYS A 83 0.20 11.82 9.73
N VAL A 84 1.06 11.33 8.83
CA VAL A 84 0.79 11.31 7.39
C VAL A 84 -0.45 10.49 7.09
N LYS A 85 -0.57 9.28 7.65
CA LYS A 85 -1.76 8.45 7.49
C LYS A 85 -3.03 9.16 7.96
N ASP A 86 -2.99 9.73 9.17
CA ASP A 86 -4.14 10.44 9.76
C ASP A 86 -4.53 11.67 8.90
N GLU A 87 -3.54 12.38 8.34
CA GLU A 87 -3.77 13.48 7.41
C GLU A 87 -4.40 13.01 6.09
N LEU A 88 -3.90 11.92 5.50
CA LEU A 88 -4.42 11.36 4.25
C LEU A 88 -5.88 10.93 4.39
N VAL A 89 -6.25 10.36 5.54
CA VAL A 89 -7.62 9.98 5.89
C VAL A 89 -8.49 11.23 6.07
N ALA A 90 -8.02 12.22 6.82
CA ALA A 90 -8.80 13.42 7.12
C ALA A 90 -9.03 14.34 5.91
N ARG A 91 -8.09 14.40 4.96
CA ARG A 91 -8.10 15.38 3.86
C ARG A 91 -9.29 15.22 2.92
N TYR A 92 -9.76 14.00 2.67
CA TYR A 92 -10.86 13.73 1.73
C TYR A 92 -11.85 12.69 2.29
N PRO A 93 -12.89 13.13 3.01
CA PRO A 93 -13.93 12.25 3.52
C PRO A 93 -14.56 11.42 2.39
N GLY A 94 -14.61 10.09 2.56
CA GLY A 94 -15.18 9.16 1.58
C GLY A 94 -14.20 8.65 0.51
N ARG A 95 -12.95 9.12 0.50
CA ARG A 95 -11.89 8.54 -0.35
C ARG A 95 -11.42 7.21 0.23
N LEU A 96 -11.37 6.19 -0.61
CA LEU A 96 -10.75 4.91 -0.26
C LEU A 96 -9.24 5.03 -0.41
N ILE A 97 -8.49 4.61 0.61
CA ILE A 97 -7.03 4.57 0.56
C ILE A 97 -6.58 3.12 0.56
N ILE A 98 -5.84 2.74 -0.48
CA ILE A 98 -5.24 1.41 -0.60
C ILE A 98 -3.75 1.57 -0.36
N PHE A 99 -3.22 0.86 0.62
CA PHE A 99 -1.80 0.78 0.90
C PHE A 99 -1.26 -0.53 0.30
N ASP A 100 -0.31 -0.43 -0.62
CA ASP A 100 0.47 -1.56 -1.09
C ASP A 100 1.66 -1.78 -0.15
N LEU A 101 1.89 -3.03 0.26
CA LEU A 101 2.89 -3.40 1.28
C LEU A 101 3.64 -4.64 0.81
N PRO A 102 4.91 -4.82 1.23
CA PRO A 102 5.67 -6.01 0.87
C PRO A 102 5.09 -7.27 1.52
N ALA A 103 5.54 -8.43 1.05
CA ALA A 103 5.10 -9.72 1.59
C ALA A 103 5.36 -9.84 3.10
N VAL A 104 4.29 -10.21 3.84
CA VAL A 104 4.25 -10.28 5.31
C VAL A 104 5.28 -11.23 5.94
N LEU A 105 5.72 -12.26 5.21
CA LEU A 105 6.70 -13.23 5.69
C LEU A 105 8.15 -12.85 5.37
N SER A 106 8.35 -11.85 4.51
CA SER A 106 9.68 -11.42 4.09
C SER A 106 10.21 -10.30 4.96
N HIS A 107 9.35 -9.39 5.39
CA HIS A 107 9.73 -8.21 6.16
C HIS A 107 8.63 -7.77 7.14
N ASP A 108 9.02 -7.03 8.16
CA ASP A 108 8.13 -6.60 9.25
C ASP A 108 7.23 -5.40 8.86
N ASP A 109 7.49 -4.77 7.71
CA ASP A 109 6.78 -3.60 7.19
C ASP A 109 5.25 -3.75 7.25
N ALA A 110 4.72 -4.85 6.72
CA ALA A 110 3.28 -5.13 6.73
C ALA A 110 2.75 -5.39 8.16
N LEU A 111 3.53 -6.04 9.02
CA LEU A 111 3.14 -6.35 10.40
C LEU A 111 3.03 -5.09 11.24
N VAL A 112 3.91 -4.12 10.99
CA VAL A 112 3.93 -2.84 11.68
C VAL A 112 2.79 -1.93 11.21
N PHE A 113 2.49 -1.94 9.90
CA PHE A 113 1.52 -1.00 9.32
C PHE A 113 0.07 -1.50 9.37
N ALA A 114 -0.17 -2.79 9.11
CA ALA A 114 -1.52 -3.36 9.01
C ALA A 114 -2.43 -3.17 10.23
N PRO A 115 -1.95 -3.19 11.50
CA PRO A 115 -2.80 -2.92 12.67
C PRO A 115 -3.42 -1.51 12.65
N GLY A 116 -2.84 -0.59 11.87
CA GLY A 116 -3.35 0.76 11.69
C GLY A 116 -4.35 0.92 10.56
N CYS A 117 -4.69 -0.14 9.83
CA CYS A 117 -5.62 -0.14 8.70
C CYS A 117 -7.02 -0.61 9.12
N ASP A 118 -8.06 -0.02 8.54
CA ASP A 118 -9.44 -0.42 8.80
C ASP A 118 -9.75 -1.83 8.28
N ALA A 119 -9.04 -2.27 7.24
CA ALA A 119 -9.18 -3.58 6.63
C ALA A 119 -7.88 -4.01 5.94
N THR A 120 -7.61 -5.32 5.98
CA THR A 120 -6.45 -5.94 5.35
C THR A 120 -6.91 -7.08 4.44
N LEU A 121 -6.36 -7.13 3.22
CA LEU A 121 -6.64 -8.19 2.25
C LEU A 121 -5.36 -8.98 1.98
N MET A 122 -5.38 -10.28 2.22
CA MET A 122 -4.22 -11.15 2.02
C MET A 122 -4.14 -11.64 0.57
N VAL A 123 -3.03 -11.39 -0.13
CA VAL A 123 -2.81 -11.95 -1.48
C VAL A 123 -2.01 -13.25 -1.36
N ILE A 124 -2.51 -14.32 -1.97
CA ILE A 124 -1.92 -15.67 -1.92
C ILE A 124 -1.63 -16.12 -3.35
N GLU A 125 -0.41 -16.57 -3.63
CA GLU A 125 -0.04 -17.08 -4.94
C GLU A 125 -0.36 -18.57 -5.06
N GLU A 126 -1.16 -18.95 -6.07
CA GLU A 126 -1.47 -20.36 -6.33
C GLU A 126 -0.21 -21.16 -6.68
N GLY A 127 0.02 -22.25 -5.94
CA GLY A 127 1.17 -23.14 -6.14
C GLY A 127 2.52 -22.53 -5.76
N GLY A 128 2.59 -21.22 -5.52
CA GLY A 128 3.77 -20.52 -5.01
C GLY A 128 3.82 -20.44 -3.49
N THR A 129 2.68 -20.12 -2.84
CA THR A 129 2.61 -19.99 -1.38
C THR A 129 2.23 -21.31 -0.72
N LYS A 130 3.05 -21.82 0.21
CA LYS A 130 2.77 -23.07 0.93
C LYS A 130 1.71 -22.86 2.00
N LYS A 131 0.92 -23.89 2.28
CA LYS A 131 -0.10 -23.85 3.35
C LYS A 131 0.44 -23.35 4.69
N LYS A 132 1.62 -23.82 5.10
CA LYS A 132 2.27 -23.41 6.36
C LYS A 132 2.66 -21.93 6.37
N GLU A 133 3.02 -21.36 5.22
CA GLU A 133 3.34 -19.94 5.08
C GLU A 133 2.07 -19.10 5.24
N ILE A 134 0.96 -19.53 4.63
CA ILE A 134 -0.35 -18.90 4.80
C ILE A 134 -0.76 -18.93 6.28
N GLU A 135 -0.73 -20.10 6.93
CA GLU A 135 -1.05 -20.25 8.36
C GLU A 135 -0.18 -19.33 9.23
N ARG A 136 1.12 -19.24 8.93
CA ARG A 136 2.04 -18.35 9.65
C ARG A 136 1.72 -16.87 9.44
N ALA A 137 1.39 -16.46 8.22
CA ALA A 137 1.02 -15.09 7.90
C ALA A 137 -0.24 -14.65 8.68
N TYR A 138 -1.25 -15.51 8.73
CA TYR A 138 -2.46 -15.27 9.53
C TYR A 138 -2.17 -15.16 11.03
N GLN A 139 -1.27 -15.99 11.57
CA GLN A 139 -0.85 -15.89 12.96
C GLN A 139 -0.12 -14.58 13.27
N LEU A 140 0.72 -14.10 12.34
CA LEU A 140 1.48 -12.86 12.55
C LEU A 140 0.59 -11.62 12.46
N LEU A 141 -0.46 -11.67 11.66
CA LEU A 141 -1.47 -10.61 11.52
C LEU A 141 -2.66 -10.80 12.47
N ASP A 142 -2.52 -11.63 13.51
CA ASP A 142 -3.55 -11.78 14.52
C ASP A 142 -3.87 -10.42 15.17
N GLY A 143 -5.16 -10.11 15.30
CA GLY A 143 -5.66 -8.80 15.73
C GLY A 143 -5.79 -7.73 14.63
N CYS A 144 -5.28 -7.96 13.41
CA CYS A 144 -5.60 -7.12 12.25
C CYS A 144 -6.99 -7.49 11.69
N ASN A 145 -7.71 -6.51 11.12
CA ASN A 145 -8.99 -6.77 10.46
C ASN A 145 -8.79 -7.39 9.06
N ILE A 146 -8.49 -8.68 9.01
CA ILE A 146 -8.35 -9.41 7.74
C ILE A 146 -9.74 -9.70 7.17
N ILE A 147 -10.12 -8.97 6.11
CA ILE A 147 -11.45 -9.09 5.50
C ILE A 147 -11.56 -10.24 4.50
N GLY A 148 -10.44 -10.85 4.12
CA GLY A 148 -10.42 -12.01 3.24
C GLY A 148 -9.07 -12.25 2.59
N SER A 149 -9.08 -13.11 1.57
CA SER A 149 -7.90 -13.40 0.74
C SER A 149 -8.23 -13.37 -0.75
N VAL A 150 -7.22 -13.03 -1.55
CA VAL A 150 -7.25 -13.11 -3.00
C VAL A 150 -6.25 -14.17 -3.44
N LEU A 151 -6.74 -15.22 -4.11
CA LEU A 151 -5.88 -16.18 -4.79
C LEU A 151 -5.46 -15.60 -6.14
N ASN A 152 -4.16 -15.46 -6.38
CA ASN A 152 -3.59 -14.88 -7.57
C ASN A 152 -2.73 -15.90 -8.35
N LYS A 153 -2.48 -15.61 -9.64
CA LYS A 153 -1.75 -16.48 -10.59
C LYS A 153 -2.35 -17.89 -10.73
N VAL A 154 -3.68 -17.98 -10.66
CA VAL A 154 -4.39 -19.25 -10.82
C VAL A 154 -4.14 -19.81 -12.22
N LYS A 155 -3.64 -21.04 -12.30
CA LYS A 155 -3.28 -21.71 -13.56
C LYS A 155 -4.48 -22.36 -14.28
N TYR A 156 -5.63 -22.47 -13.62
CA TYR A 156 -6.78 -23.23 -14.10
C TYR A 156 -8.13 -22.51 -13.92
N LEU A 157 -8.21 -21.23 -14.29
CA LEU A 157 -9.48 -20.52 -14.48
C LEU A 157 -9.70 -20.17 -15.95
#